data_AF-A0A1J4J8T8-F1
#
_entry.id   AF-A0A1J4J8T8-F1
#
_cell.length_a   1.000
_cell.length_b   1.000
_cell.length_c   1.000
_cell.angle_alpha   90.00
_cell.angle_beta   90.00
_cell.angle_gamma   90.00
#
_symmetry.space_group_name_H-M   'P 1'
#
loop_
_entity.id
_entity.type
_entity.pdbx_description
1 polymer ?
#
loop_
_entity_poly.entity_id
_entity_poly.type
_entity_poly.pdbx_seq_one_letter_code
_entity_poly.pdbx_strand_id
1 'polypeptide(L)'
;MSKTQNEFICFVTPGQPTTYEEYADFENLSTSEILLKLDNSSNLCLRTPFFIKPLQHDSKPLQEYKDLKIVEKLKQYERPPKFLTFDNDLNFISILVTPKAIKCHHIIPPFFVKFFIDEIPNKTSEFVKNEILLKIGFKVNSATIHFDSNSISDDENAESIIEKAQNQKLYIDLVLPDLSISRLRKRVNILGEILSTEKTYINDLTLIIEKWQSGLEKFFEPEDFQTIFKDIAVIKSCHERFLNDFEKSGTTYDSQVSVPFIEFAPFFKVSQQYIANYTEISEILNKYDKNKKFIQ
;
A
#
# COMPACT_ATOMS: atom_id res chain seq x y z
N MET A 1 38.19 -4.96 15.26
CA MET A 1 37.80 -4.21 14.04
C MET A 1 36.28 -4.10 14.03
N SER A 2 35.73 -2.93 14.38
CA SER A 2 34.29 -2.68 14.26
C SER A 2 33.94 -2.63 12.78
N LYS A 3 33.02 -3.49 12.31
CA LYS A 3 32.45 -3.34 10.97
C LYS A 3 31.78 -1.96 10.93
N THR A 4 32.25 -1.07 10.07
CA THR A 4 31.55 0.18 9.75
C THR A 4 30.15 -0.22 9.29
N GLN A 5 29.13 0.23 9.99
CA GLN A 5 27.76 -0.08 9.64
C GLN A 5 27.42 0.73 8.39
N ASN A 6 26.97 0.08 7.32
CA ASN A 6 26.57 0.79 6.11
C ASN A 6 25.36 1.66 6.42
N GLU A 7 25.39 2.91 5.95
CA GLU A 7 24.35 3.90 6.16
C GLU A 7 23.72 4.21 4.81
N PHE A 8 22.39 4.28 4.75
CA PHE A 8 21.64 4.44 3.51
C PHE A 8 20.74 5.68 3.54
N ILE A 9 20.35 6.12 2.35
CA ILE A 9 19.27 7.10 2.13
C ILE A 9 18.18 6.50 1.24
N CYS A 10 16.92 6.87 1.50
CA CYS A 10 15.76 6.42 0.75
C CYS A 10 15.26 7.46 -0.25
N PHE A 11 15.12 7.04 -1.51
CA PHE A 11 14.40 7.75 -2.55
C PHE A 11 13.12 6.98 -2.92
N VAL A 12 11.98 7.66 -2.93
CA VAL A 12 10.67 7.05 -3.17
C VAL A 12 9.97 7.73 -4.33
N THR A 13 9.68 6.95 -5.37
CA THR A 13 8.78 7.36 -6.45
C THR A 13 7.39 6.77 -6.20
N PRO A 14 6.29 7.54 -6.27
CA PRO A 14 4.95 7.02 -6.08
C PRO A 14 4.66 5.79 -6.97
N GLY A 15 4.19 4.71 -6.36
CA GLY A 15 3.87 3.45 -7.06
C GLY A 15 5.07 2.56 -7.39
N GLN A 16 6.30 2.98 -7.08
CA GLN A 16 7.51 2.19 -7.30
C GLN A 16 8.10 1.66 -5.96
N PRO A 17 8.93 0.61 -6.02
CA PRO A 17 9.79 0.20 -4.91
C PRO A 17 10.62 1.35 -4.34
N THR A 18 10.88 1.30 -3.03
CA THR A 18 11.84 2.20 -2.37
C THR A 18 13.24 1.93 -2.92
N THR A 19 13.92 2.97 -3.38
CA THR A 19 15.32 2.91 -3.84
C THR A 19 16.24 3.31 -2.67
N TYR A 20 17.32 2.54 -2.48
CA TYR A 20 18.28 2.74 -1.41
C TYR A 20 19.67 3.01 -1.98
N GLU A 21 20.23 4.15 -1.61
CA GLU A 21 21.58 4.55 -2.00
C GLU A 21 22.49 4.66 -0.78
N GLU A 22 23.81 4.55 -0.97
CA GLU A 22 24.79 4.72 0.11
C GLU A 22 24.81 6.19 0.57
N TYR A 23 24.71 6.44 1.88
CA TYR A 23 24.59 7.79 2.43
C TYR A 23 25.80 8.67 2.09
N ALA A 24 27.01 8.10 2.16
CA ALA A 24 28.27 8.80 1.90
C ALA A 24 28.34 9.39 0.49
N ASP A 25 27.65 8.78 -0.47
CA ASP A 25 27.63 9.21 -1.87
C ASP A 25 26.78 10.47 -2.10
N PHE A 26 25.98 10.87 -1.11
CA PHE A 26 25.01 11.96 -1.21
C PHE A 26 25.17 13.03 -0.11
N GLU A 27 25.90 12.75 0.99
CA GLU A 27 25.93 13.59 2.22
C GLU A 27 26.23 15.08 1.97
N ASN A 28 27.08 15.36 0.98
CA ASN A 28 27.54 16.73 0.70
C ASN A 28 26.91 17.37 -0.53
N LEU A 29 26.04 16.65 -1.24
CA LEU A 29 25.42 17.11 -2.48
C LEU A 29 24.28 18.08 -2.19
N SER A 30 24.13 19.10 -3.04
CA SER A 30 22.94 19.93 -3.08
C SER A 30 21.76 19.19 -3.72
N THR A 31 20.55 19.67 -3.50
CA THR A 31 19.34 19.13 -4.14
C THR A 31 19.46 19.03 -5.67
N SER A 32 20.02 20.04 -6.35
CA SER A 32 20.24 20.00 -7.80
C SER A 32 21.25 18.93 -8.22
N GLU A 33 22.32 18.74 -7.45
CA GLU A 33 23.34 17.72 -7.71
C GLU A 33 22.79 16.30 -7.50
N ILE A 34 21.94 16.12 -6.47
CA ILE A 34 21.23 14.86 -6.23
C ILE A 34 20.32 14.51 -7.42
N LEU A 35 19.54 15.47 -7.93
CA LEU A 35 18.65 15.25 -9.08
C LEU A 35 19.42 14.87 -10.34
N LEU A 36 20.54 15.55 -10.61
CA LEU A 36 21.42 15.22 -11.73
C LEU A 36 21.99 13.81 -11.60
N LYS A 37 22.44 13.43 -10.39
CA LYS A 37 23.01 12.11 -10.12
C LYS A 37 21.99 10.97 -10.30
N LEU A 38 20.71 11.24 -10.01
CA LEU A 38 19.63 10.28 -10.16
C LEU A 38 18.98 10.29 -11.55
N ASP A 39 19.45 11.14 -12.47
CA ASP A 39 18.86 11.35 -13.81
C ASP A 39 17.34 11.60 -13.75
N ASN A 40 16.91 12.45 -12.81
CA ASN A 40 15.48 12.71 -12.56
C ASN A 40 15.13 14.18 -12.86
N SER A 41 14.11 14.39 -13.70
CA SER A 41 13.65 15.72 -14.13
C SER A 41 12.61 16.37 -13.22
N SER A 42 12.12 15.66 -12.19
CA SER A 42 11.17 16.18 -11.21
C SER A 42 11.89 16.94 -10.09
N ASN A 43 11.13 17.56 -9.20
CA ASN A 43 11.67 18.26 -8.04
C ASN A 43 11.85 17.31 -6.87
N LEU A 44 12.96 17.46 -6.16
CA LEU A 44 13.23 16.71 -4.93
C LEU A 44 12.40 17.30 -3.79
N CYS A 45 11.66 16.46 -3.10
CA CYS A 45 10.81 16.84 -1.98
C CYS A 45 11.23 16.10 -0.72
N LEU A 46 11.19 16.79 0.41
CA LEU A 46 11.28 16.18 1.72
C LEU A 46 9.90 15.69 2.13
N ARG A 47 9.78 14.41 2.47
CA ARG A 47 8.60 13.85 3.13
C ARG A 47 8.89 13.57 4.60
N THR A 48 8.02 14.08 5.46
CA THR A 48 8.04 13.86 6.91
C THR A 48 6.74 13.18 7.36
N PRO A 49 6.62 12.84 8.67
CA PRO A 49 5.36 12.35 9.21
C PRO A 49 4.20 13.36 9.16
N PHE A 50 4.49 14.65 8.93
CA PHE A 50 3.49 15.72 9.01
C PHE A 50 3.28 16.44 7.68
N PHE A 51 4.31 16.52 6.84
CA PHE A 51 4.22 17.27 5.59
C PHE A 51 5.10 16.69 4.47
N ILE A 52 4.85 17.16 3.25
CA ILE A 52 5.72 17.01 2.09
C ILE A 52 5.96 18.40 1.52
N LYS A 53 7.22 18.78 1.29
CA LYS A 53 7.54 20.06 0.64
C LYS A 53 8.72 19.92 -0.33
N PRO A 54 8.72 20.67 -1.44
CA PRO A 54 9.89 20.81 -2.30
C PRO A 54 11.09 21.37 -1.54
N LEU A 55 12.28 20.89 -1.89
CA LEU A 55 13.55 21.39 -1.39
C LEU A 55 14.14 22.42 -2.36
N GLN A 56 14.78 23.46 -1.83
CA GLN A 56 15.45 24.47 -2.66
C GLN A 56 16.65 23.86 -3.38
N HIS A 57 16.96 24.29 -4.60
CA HIS A 57 18.01 23.66 -5.42
C HIS A 57 19.40 23.65 -4.76
N ASP A 58 19.71 24.67 -3.97
CA ASP A 58 20.97 24.86 -3.24
C ASP A 58 20.98 24.24 -1.83
N SER A 59 19.83 23.78 -1.33
CA SER A 59 19.74 23.09 -0.04
C SER A 59 20.58 21.82 -0.03
N LYS A 60 21.09 21.45 1.16
CA LYS A 60 21.88 20.22 1.38
C LYS A 60 21.07 19.28 2.28
N PRO A 61 20.18 18.44 1.71
CA PRO A 61 19.13 17.80 2.49
C PRO A 61 19.66 16.89 3.58
N LEU A 62 20.79 16.20 3.33
CA LEU A 62 21.38 15.26 4.29
C LEU A 62 22.10 15.95 5.45
N GLN A 63 22.50 17.22 5.28
CA GLN A 63 23.07 18.04 6.35
C GLN A 63 21.97 18.70 7.19
N GLU A 64 20.91 19.17 6.53
CA GLU A 64 19.74 19.81 7.15
C GLU A 64 18.84 18.81 7.90
N TYR A 65 18.69 17.60 7.37
CA TYR A 65 17.79 16.56 7.87
C TYR A 65 18.56 15.26 8.13
N LYS A 66 19.29 15.22 9.25
CA LYS A 66 20.14 14.09 9.66
C LYS A 66 19.38 12.76 9.82
N ASP A 67 18.08 12.82 10.03
CA ASP A 67 17.21 11.66 10.18
C ASP A 67 16.67 11.09 8.86
N LEU A 68 17.13 11.61 7.71
CA LEU A 68 17.05 10.91 6.44
C LEU A 68 17.98 9.70 6.36
N LYS A 69 18.97 9.64 7.26
CA LYS A 69 19.92 8.53 7.36
C LYS A 69 19.29 7.33 8.05
N ILE A 70 19.33 6.18 7.38
CA ILE A 70 18.88 4.90 7.93
C ILE A 70 20.03 3.90 7.95
N VAL A 71 19.91 2.90 8.84
CA VAL A 71 20.98 1.94 9.13
C VAL A 71 20.65 0.54 8.56
N GLU A 72 19.38 0.28 8.28
CA GLU A 72 18.88 -0.97 7.76
C GLU A 72 17.90 -0.72 6.62
N LYS A 73 18.06 -1.44 5.51
CA LYS A 73 17.11 -1.38 4.39
C LYS A 73 15.78 -1.99 4.84
N LEU A 74 14.68 -1.28 4.61
CA LEU A 74 13.34 -1.79 4.87
C LEU A 74 12.91 -2.70 3.72
N LYS A 75 11.74 -3.34 3.85
CA LYS A 75 11.18 -4.12 2.72
C LYS A 75 10.85 -3.22 1.54
N GLN A 76 10.70 -3.83 0.36
CA GLN A 76 10.61 -3.17 -0.94
C GLN A 76 9.61 -1.99 -1.02
N TYR A 77 8.48 -2.07 -0.32
CA TYR A 77 7.45 -1.02 -0.29
C TYR A 77 7.28 -0.35 1.08
N GLU A 78 8.08 -0.75 2.07
CA GLU A 78 8.14 -0.08 3.37
C GLU A 78 8.94 1.22 3.24
N ARG A 79 8.59 2.19 4.08
CA ARG A 79 9.16 3.54 4.03
C ARG A 79 9.52 4.00 5.43
N PRO A 80 10.68 4.63 5.64
CA PRO A 80 11.00 5.24 6.92
C PRO A 80 10.07 6.45 7.19
N PRO A 81 10.00 6.96 8.43
CA PRO A 81 9.18 8.12 8.76
C PRO A 81 9.55 9.39 7.97
N LYS A 82 10.82 9.54 7.59
CA LYS A 82 11.32 10.62 6.74
C LYS A 82 12.11 10.07 5.56
N PHE A 83 11.86 10.58 4.38
CA PHE A 83 12.55 10.17 3.15
C PHE A 83 12.44 11.26 2.07
N LEU A 84 13.19 11.08 0.99
CA LEU A 84 13.12 11.94 -0.18
C LEU A 84 12.17 11.33 -1.22
N THR A 85 11.33 12.18 -1.81
CA THR A 85 10.36 11.81 -2.85
C THR A 85 10.42 12.81 -4.00
N PHE A 86 9.73 12.52 -5.10
CA PHE A 86 9.70 13.39 -6.27
C PHE A 86 8.30 13.94 -6.51
N ASP A 87 8.21 15.19 -6.95
CA ASP A 87 6.98 15.86 -7.38
C ASP A 87 7.29 16.85 -8.51
N ASN A 88 6.34 17.11 -9.40
CA ASN A 88 6.55 18.02 -10.54
C ASN A 88 6.29 19.48 -10.19
N ASP A 89 5.61 19.75 -9.08
CA ASP A 89 5.33 21.11 -8.63
C ASP A 89 6.45 21.61 -7.69
N LEU A 90 6.77 22.91 -7.77
CA LEU A 90 7.78 23.55 -6.89
C LEU A 90 7.15 24.39 -5.77
N ASN A 91 5.90 24.83 -5.97
CA ASN A 91 5.30 25.83 -5.10
C ASN A 91 4.12 25.28 -4.29
N PHE A 92 4.40 24.23 -3.53
CA PHE A 92 3.37 23.58 -2.72
C PHE A 92 3.88 23.11 -1.37
N ILE A 93 2.94 22.86 -0.48
CA ILE A 93 3.14 22.05 0.71
C ILE A 93 1.99 21.06 0.82
N SER A 94 2.29 19.80 1.12
CA SER A 94 1.24 18.83 1.46
C SER A 94 1.24 18.57 2.95
N ILE A 95 0.08 18.62 3.59
CA ILE A 95 -0.08 18.37 5.03
C ILE A 95 -0.75 17.03 5.25
N LEU A 96 -0.26 16.25 6.21
CA LEU A 96 -0.90 15.02 6.65
C LEU A 96 -2.12 15.34 7.50
N VAL A 97 -3.28 14.91 7.03
CA VAL A 97 -4.56 15.06 7.72
C VAL A 97 -5.01 13.72 8.26
N THR A 98 -5.41 13.71 9.54
CA THR A 98 -5.91 12.51 10.22
C THR A 98 -7.44 12.59 10.40
N PRO A 99 -8.22 11.93 9.54
CA PRO A 99 -9.68 11.94 9.63
C PRO A 99 -10.20 11.11 10.80
N LYS A 100 -11.26 11.62 11.44
CA LYS A 100 -12.00 10.98 12.53
C LYS A 100 -13.49 10.98 12.18
N ALA A 101 -14.03 9.81 11.82
CA ALA A 101 -15.45 9.70 11.49
C ALA A 101 -16.30 9.61 12.77
N ILE A 102 -17.12 10.62 13.03
CA ILE A 102 -18.02 10.66 14.18
C ILE A 102 -19.14 9.62 13.98
N LYS A 103 -19.41 8.81 15.02
CA LYS A 103 -20.44 7.75 15.02
C LYS A 103 -20.24 6.67 13.94
N CYS A 104 -19.02 6.54 13.42
CA CYS A 104 -18.65 5.51 12.47
C CYS A 104 -17.47 4.72 13.03
N HIS A 105 -17.58 3.39 13.03
CA HIS A 105 -16.51 2.52 13.52
C HIS A 105 -15.40 2.28 12.49
N HIS A 106 -15.57 2.75 11.26
CA HIS A 106 -14.55 2.60 10.22
C HIS A 106 -13.45 3.65 10.39
N ILE A 107 -12.21 3.16 10.47
CA ILE A 107 -11.02 4.01 10.50
C ILE A 107 -10.73 4.46 9.07
N ILE A 108 -10.65 5.76 8.85
CA ILE A 108 -10.20 6.34 7.57
C ILE A 108 -8.70 6.59 7.70
N PRO A 109 -7.85 6.11 6.79
CA PRO A 109 -6.41 6.29 6.90
C PRO A 109 -6.04 7.77 6.75
N PRO A 110 -4.98 8.24 7.43
CA PRO A 110 -4.42 9.57 7.19
C PRO A 110 -4.00 9.75 5.73
N PHE A 111 -4.16 10.97 5.22
CA PHE A 111 -3.81 11.29 3.84
C PHE A 111 -3.21 12.69 3.72
N PHE A 112 -2.38 12.87 2.70
CA PHE A 112 -1.77 14.16 2.40
C PHE A 112 -2.71 15.00 1.53
N VAL A 113 -2.90 16.26 1.91
CA VAL A 113 -3.64 17.28 1.15
C VAL A 113 -2.65 18.33 0.69
N LYS A 114 -2.64 18.60 -0.62
CA LYS A 114 -1.69 19.50 -1.29
C LYS A 114 -2.28 20.92 -1.31
N PHE A 115 -1.48 21.89 -0.90
CA PHE A 115 -1.81 23.32 -0.90
C PHE A 115 -0.76 24.06 -1.71
N PHE A 116 -1.18 24.90 -2.65
CA PHE A 116 -0.26 25.76 -3.41
C PHE A 116 0.04 27.01 -2.60
N ILE A 117 1.34 27.33 -2.43
CA ILE A 117 1.78 28.37 -1.50
C ILE A 117 1.25 29.74 -1.95
N ASP A 118 1.19 30.02 -3.24
CA ASP A 118 0.66 31.30 -3.77
C ASP A 118 -0.85 31.50 -3.51
N GLU A 119 -1.59 30.41 -3.24
CA GLU A 119 -3.03 30.48 -3.00
C GLU A 119 -3.38 30.71 -1.54
N ILE A 120 -2.45 30.42 -0.61
CA ILE A 120 -2.66 30.49 0.84
C ILE A 120 -2.84 31.93 1.37
N PRO A 121 -2.11 32.97 0.89
CA PRO A 121 -2.23 34.31 1.41
C PRO A 121 -3.68 34.82 1.42
N ASN A 122 -4.10 35.38 2.57
CA ASN A 122 -5.45 35.89 2.81
C ASN A 122 -6.58 34.84 2.77
N LYS A 123 -6.25 33.54 2.78
CA LYS A 123 -7.24 32.47 2.97
C LYS A 123 -7.49 32.20 4.44
N THR A 124 -8.65 31.63 4.70
CA THR A 124 -9.08 31.22 6.04
C THR A 124 -9.05 29.69 6.17
N SER A 125 -9.30 29.21 7.37
CA SER A 125 -9.44 27.79 7.69
C SER A 125 -10.56 27.11 6.90
N GLU A 126 -11.57 27.86 6.45
CA GLU A 126 -12.61 27.36 5.54
C GLU A 126 -12.00 26.87 4.20
N PHE A 127 -11.01 27.58 3.65
CA PHE A 127 -10.28 27.13 2.47
C PHE A 127 -9.56 25.82 2.74
N VAL A 128 -8.84 25.72 3.86
CA VAL A 128 -8.13 24.49 4.27
C VAL A 128 -9.11 23.32 4.39
N LYS A 129 -10.24 23.53 5.08
CA LYS A 129 -11.31 22.53 5.24
C LYS A 129 -11.86 22.07 3.89
N ASN A 130 -12.09 22.99 2.95
CA ASN A 130 -12.62 22.66 1.63
C ASN A 130 -11.64 21.81 0.81
N GLU A 131 -10.35 22.14 0.80
CA GLU A 131 -9.33 21.33 0.12
C GLU A 131 -9.25 19.90 0.70
N ILE A 132 -9.35 19.77 2.02
CA ILE A 132 -9.40 18.46 2.68
C ILE A 132 -10.64 17.65 2.22
N LEU A 133 -11.81 18.30 2.18
CA LEU A 133 -13.06 17.67 1.76
C LEU A 133 -13.07 17.30 0.27
N LEU A 134 -12.46 18.10 -0.59
CA LEU A 134 -12.27 17.77 -2.01
C LEU A 134 -11.42 16.51 -2.16
N LYS A 135 -10.34 16.40 -1.37
CA LYS A 135 -9.44 15.25 -1.43
C LYS A 135 -10.06 13.94 -0.91
N ILE A 136 -10.99 14.02 0.05
CA ILE A 136 -11.55 12.82 0.70
C ILE A 136 -12.41 11.96 -0.24
N GLY A 137 -13.01 12.56 -1.27
CA GLY A 137 -13.71 11.85 -2.34
C GLY A 137 -15.07 11.24 -1.98
N PHE A 138 -15.66 11.59 -0.83
CA PHE A 138 -17.04 11.21 -0.47
C PHE A 138 -17.78 12.33 0.23
N LYS A 139 -19.11 12.23 0.24
CA LYS A 139 -20.00 13.25 0.82
C LYS A 139 -19.82 13.29 2.34
N VAL A 140 -19.79 14.49 2.89
CA VAL A 140 -19.70 14.78 4.32
C VAL A 140 -20.83 15.75 4.66
N ASN A 141 -21.53 15.53 5.79
CA ASN A 141 -22.61 16.41 6.24
C ASN A 141 -22.06 17.67 6.93
N SER A 142 -21.05 17.48 7.77
CA SER A 142 -20.30 18.55 8.41
C SER A 142 -18.89 18.09 8.75
N ALA A 143 -17.96 19.04 8.84
CA ALA A 143 -16.58 18.78 9.21
C ALA A 143 -16.03 19.91 10.09
N THR A 144 -15.17 19.52 11.03
CA THR A 144 -14.45 20.45 11.91
C THR A 144 -12.99 20.05 11.95
N ILE A 145 -12.09 20.99 11.70
CA ILE A 145 -10.65 20.75 11.81
C ILE A 145 -10.14 21.20 13.18
N HIS A 146 -9.14 20.49 13.70
CA HIS A 146 -8.61 20.77 15.03
C HIS A 146 -7.16 20.29 15.20
N PHE A 147 -6.50 20.91 16.18
CA PHE A 147 -5.22 20.47 16.71
C PHE A 147 -5.44 19.93 18.13
N ASP A 148 -5.10 18.66 18.33
CA ASP A 148 -5.34 17.90 19.57
C ASP A 148 -6.82 17.88 20.01
N SER A 149 -7.22 18.83 20.87
CA SER A 149 -8.58 19.00 21.38
C SER A 149 -9.13 20.41 21.14
N ASN A 150 -8.37 21.26 20.45
CA ASN A 150 -8.75 22.65 20.19
C ASN A 150 -9.27 22.77 18.75
N SER A 151 -10.59 22.95 18.62
CA SER A 151 -11.23 23.25 17.34
C SER A 151 -10.75 24.59 16.78
N ILE A 152 -10.52 24.62 15.48
CA ILE A 152 -10.12 25.81 14.72
C ILE A 152 -11.38 26.52 14.24
N SER A 153 -11.45 27.84 14.42
CA SER A 153 -12.56 28.66 13.91
C SER A 153 -12.47 28.87 12.39
N ASP A 154 -13.61 29.00 11.71
CA ASP A 154 -13.71 29.09 10.23
C ASP A 154 -13.04 30.35 9.61
N ASP A 155 -12.73 31.35 10.44
CA ASP A 155 -12.07 32.62 10.10
C ASP A 155 -10.57 32.66 10.44
N GLU A 156 -10.02 31.62 11.08
CA GLU A 156 -8.59 31.54 11.36
C GLU A 156 -7.76 31.57 10.07
N ASN A 157 -6.62 32.25 10.12
CA ASN A 157 -5.74 32.39 8.96
C ASN A 157 -5.18 31.01 8.51
N ALA A 158 -5.28 30.73 7.21
CA ALA A 158 -4.85 29.45 6.63
C ALA A 158 -3.33 29.20 6.78
N GLU A 159 -2.51 30.24 6.64
CA GLU A 159 -1.05 30.15 6.75
C GLU A 159 -0.63 29.66 8.13
N SER A 160 -1.18 30.25 9.19
CA SER A 160 -0.98 29.82 10.58
C SER A 160 -1.32 28.34 10.80
N ILE A 161 -2.41 27.85 10.20
CA ILE A 161 -2.82 26.45 10.29
C ILE A 161 -1.81 25.54 9.58
N ILE A 162 -1.41 25.90 8.37
CA ILE A 162 -0.46 25.12 7.56
C ILE A 162 0.93 25.08 8.23
N GLU A 163 1.40 26.21 8.77
CA GLU A 163 2.64 26.30 9.55
C GLU A 163 2.60 25.41 10.79
N LYS A 164 1.51 25.49 11.57
CA LYS A 164 1.32 24.66 12.76
C LYS A 164 1.26 23.18 12.42
N ALA A 165 0.60 22.82 11.31
CA ALA A 165 0.46 21.44 10.87
C ALA A 165 1.79 20.80 10.40
N GLN A 166 2.83 21.59 10.14
CA GLN A 166 4.17 21.03 9.86
C GLN A 166 4.82 20.39 11.09
N ASN A 167 4.38 20.79 12.30
CA ASN A 167 4.94 20.34 13.56
C ASN A 167 3.94 19.57 14.43
N GLN A 168 2.66 19.56 14.04
CA GLN A 168 1.58 18.97 14.81
C GLN A 168 0.58 18.26 13.90
N LYS A 169 -0.02 17.16 14.38
CA LYS A 169 -1.07 16.44 13.64
C LYS A 169 -2.31 17.31 13.48
N LEU A 170 -2.73 17.53 12.24
CA LEU A 170 -4.02 18.13 11.91
C LEU A 170 -5.09 17.03 11.85
N TYR A 171 -6.13 17.17 12.65
CA TYR A 171 -7.28 16.27 12.64
C TYR A 171 -8.46 16.92 11.93
N ILE A 172 -9.31 16.07 11.34
CA ILE A 172 -10.62 16.49 10.83
C ILE A 172 -11.70 15.54 11.34
N ASP A 173 -12.63 16.08 12.12
CA ASP A 173 -13.80 15.35 12.58
C ASP A 173 -14.89 15.42 11.51
N LEU A 174 -15.41 14.27 11.11
CA LEU A 174 -16.32 14.13 9.96
C LEU A 174 -17.65 13.52 10.40
N VAL A 175 -18.76 14.22 10.12
CA VAL A 175 -20.09 13.64 10.22
C VAL A 175 -20.48 13.11 8.84
N LEU A 176 -20.50 11.78 8.69
CA LEU A 176 -20.77 11.12 7.42
C LEU A 176 -22.27 10.81 7.26
N PRO A 177 -22.86 11.00 6.07
CA PRO A 177 -24.18 10.46 5.75
C PRO A 177 -24.13 8.93 5.61
N ASP A 178 -25.28 8.28 5.78
CA ASP A 178 -25.43 6.81 5.67
C ASP A 178 -24.90 6.26 4.34
N LEU A 179 -25.09 7.00 3.24
CA LEU A 179 -24.55 6.63 1.93
C LEU A 179 -23.02 6.52 1.94
N SER A 180 -22.31 7.45 2.60
CA SER A 180 -20.86 7.40 2.71
C SER A 180 -20.42 6.25 3.62
N ILE A 181 -21.09 6.04 4.76
CA ILE A 181 -20.83 4.92 5.68
C ILE A 181 -21.03 3.57 4.97
N SER A 182 -22.09 3.43 4.18
CA SER A 182 -22.37 2.25 3.38
C SER A 182 -21.25 1.95 2.36
N ARG A 183 -20.67 3.00 1.74
CA ARG A 183 -19.51 2.84 0.84
C ARG A 183 -18.27 2.35 1.59
N LEU A 184 -18.00 2.86 2.80
CA LEU A 184 -16.89 2.38 3.64
C LEU A 184 -17.08 0.90 3.99
N ARG A 185 -18.29 0.52 4.43
CA ARG A 185 -18.65 -0.87 4.74
C ARG A 185 -18.52 -1.78 3.53
N LYS A 186 -18.92 -1.32 2.34
CA LYS A 186 -18.81 -2.11 1.11
C LYS A 186 -17.36 -2.51 0.84
N ARG A 187 -16.38 -1.60 1.04
CA ARG A 187 -14.95 -1.95 0.93
C ARG A 187 -14.56 -3.04 1.93
N VAL A 188 -14.93 -2.89 3.19
CA VAL A 188 -14.64 -3.90 4.25
C VAL A 188 -15.22 -5.26 3.87
N ASN A 189 -16.46 -5.30 3.38
CA ASN A 189 -17.09 -6.54 2.94
C ASN A 189 -16.35 -7.18 1.76
N ILE A 190 -15.92 -6.39 0.76
CA ILE A 190 -15.13 -6.90 -0.39
C ILE A 190 -13.81 -7.50 0.10
N LEU A 191 -13.11 -6.84 1.04
CA LEU A 191 -11.86 -7.37 1.60
C LEU A 191 -12.11 -8.68 2.38
N GLY A 192 -13.21 -8.73 3.13
CA GLY A 192 -13.65 -9.95 3.82
C GLY A 192 -13.98 -11.09 2.85
N GLU A 193 -14.63 -10.79 1.72
CA GLU A 193 -14.96 -11.75 0.67
C GLU A 193 -13.71 -12.32 -0.01
N ILE A 194 -12.75 -11.46 -0.39
CA ILE A 194 -11.46 -11.89 -0.93
C ILE A 194 -10.78 -12.85 0.04
N LEU A 195 -10.71 -12.49 1.32
CA LEU A 195 -10.10 -13.34 2.34
C LEU A 195 -10.84 -14.68 2.51
N SER A 196 -12.18 -14.65 2.55
CA SER A 196 -12.96 -15.87 2.74
C SER A 196 -12.89 -16.80 1.53
N THR A 197 -12.91 -16.25 0.32
CA THR A 197 -12.86 -17.05 -0.91
C THR A 197 -11.47 -17.64 -1.12
N GLU A 198 -10.40 -16.93 -0.76
CA GLU A 198 -9.04 -17.46 -0.77
C GLU A 198 -8.85 -18.63 0.20
N LYS A 199 -9.43 -18.53 1.41
CA LYS A 199 -9.45 -19.65 2.37
C LYS A 199 -10.18 -20.87 1.83
N THR A 200 -11.35 -20.67 1.23
CA THR A 200 -12.11 -21.75 0.59
C THR A 200 -11.28 -22.38 -0.53
N TYR A 201 -10.64 -21.58 -1.37
CA TYR A 201 -9.78 -22.07 -2.45
C TYR A 201 -8.62 -22.95 -1.94
N ILE A 202 -7.91 -22.50 -0.90
CA ILE A 202 -6.83 -23.29 -0.28
C ILE A 202 -7.37 -24.59 0.35
N ASN A 203 -8.54 -24.54 0.99
CA ASN A 203 -9.18 -25.73 1.55
C ASN A 203 -9.55 -26.74 0.45
N ASP A 204 -10.05 -26.28 -0.69
CA ASP A 204 -10.38 -27.14 -1.82
C ASP A 204 -9.13 -27.78 -2.42
N LEU A 205 -8.03 -27.02 -2.57
CA LEU A 205 -6.74 -27.57 -2.98
C LEU A 205 -6.20 -28.60 -1.98
N THR A 206 -6.38 -28.33 -0.68
CA THR A 206 -6.01 -29.27 0.39
C THR A 206 -6.82 -30.56 0.28
N LEU A 207 -8.13 -30.46 0.04
CA LEU A 207 -9.00 -31.61 -0.18
C LEU A 207 -8.56 -32.44 -1.38
N ILE A 208 -8.17 -31.78 -2.48
CA ILE A 208 -7.63 -32.44 -3.68
C ILE A 208 -6.37 -33.24 -3.34
N ILE A 209 -5.42 -32.66 -2.63
CA ILE A 209 -4.14 -33.34 -2.30
C ILE A 209 -4.35 -34.46 -1.27
N GLU A 210 -5.03 -34.15 -0.15
CA GLU A 210 -5.10 -35.06 0.99
C GLU A 210 -6.08 -36.23 0.75
N LYS A 211 -7.20 -35.98 0.07
CA LYS A 211 -8.20 -37.03 -0.17
C LYS A 211 -8.10 -37.62 -1.56
N TRP A 212 -8.13 -36.78 -2.59
CA TRP A 212 -8.28 -37.27 -3.97
C TRP A 212 -6.97 -37.82 -4.51
N GLN A 213 -5.88 -37.05 -4.48
CA GLN A 213 -4.57 -37.49 -4.98
C GLN A 213 -4.12 -38.78 -4.26
N SER A 214 -4.15 -38.78 -2.93
CA SER A 214 -3.74 -39.94 -2.13
C SER A 214 -4.66 -41.17 -2.34
N GLY A 215 -5.97 -40.96 -2.49
CA GLY A 215 -6.93 -42.05 -2.69
C GLY A 215 -6.91 -42.64 -4.11
N LEU A 216 -6.51 -41.83 -5.10
CA LEU A 216 -6.60 -42.17 -6.51
C LEU A 216 -5.31 -42.73 -7.11
N GLU A 217 -4.16 -42.59 -6.44
CA GLU A 217 -2.84 -43.00 -6.95
C GLU A 217 -2.82 -44.44 -7.49
N LYS A 218 -3.49 -45.37 -6.81
CA LYS A 218 -3.55 -46.79 -7.22
C LYS A 218 -4.42 -47.09 -8.45
N PHE A 219 -5.21 -46.13 -8.92
CA PHE A 219 -6.16 -46.31 -10.01
C PHE A 219 -5.70 -45.68 -11.33
N PHE A 220 -4.74 -44.76 -11.27
CA PHE A 220 -4.17 -44.09 -12.45
C PHE A 220 -2.87 -44.77 -12.88
N GLU A 221 -2.57 -44.68 -14.17
CA GLU A 221 -1.22 -44.92 -14.64
C GLU A 221 -0.30 -43.81 -14.10
N PRO A 222 0.98 -44.10 -13.80
CA PRO A 222 1.87 -43.11 -13.20
C PRO A 222 1.99 -41.79 -13.98
N GLU A 223 1.98 -41.87 -15.32
CA GLU A 223 2.05 -40.70 -16.20
C GLU A 223 0.77 -39.85 -16.10
N ASP A 224 -0.40 -40.48 -16.23
CA ASP A 224 -1.71 -39.84 -16.10
C ASP A 224 -1.88 -39.17 -14.72
N PHE A 225 -1.45 -39.85 -13.66
CA PHE A 225 -1.47 -39.31 -12.29
C PHE A 225 -0.60 -38.06 -12.15
N GLN A 226 0.62 -38.09 -12.69
CA GLN A 226 1.52 -36.94 -12.66
C GLN A 226 0.93 -35.77 -13.44
N THR A 227 0.37 -35.99 -14.64
CA THR A 227 -0.24 -34.92 -15.44
C THR A 227 -1.38 -34.22 -14.69
N ILE A 228 -2.20 -34.95 -13.92
CA ILE A 228 -3.31 -34.37 -13.16
C ILE A 228 -2.82 -33.58 -11.94
N PHE A 229 -1.93 -34.15 -11.11
CA PHE A 229 -1.69 -33.64 -9.75
C PHE A 229 -0.40 -32.85 -9.56
N LYS A 230 0.55 -32.92 -10.49
CA LYS A 230 1.92 -32.39 -10.34
C LYS A 230 1.99 -30.95 -9.83
N ASP A 231 1.17 -30.05 -10.37
CA ASP A 231 1.29 -28.61 -10.10
C ASP A 231 0.46 -28.15 -8.89
N ILE A 232 -0.50 -28.95 -8.42
CA ILE A 232 -1.50 -28.55 -7.42
C ILE A 232 -0.85 -28.17 -6.09
N ALA A 233 0.17 -28.92 -5.64
CA ALA A 233 0.88 -28.64 -4.39
C ALA A 233 1.65 -27.29 -4.43
N VAL A 234 2.23 -26.95 -5.58
CA VAL A 234 2.96 -25.69 -5.76
C VAL A 234 1.99 -24.52 -5.84
N ILE A 235 0.87 -24.68 -6.54
CA ILE A 235 -0.22 -23.69 -6.57
C ILE A 235 -0.71 -23.42 -5.14
N LYS A 236 -1.05 -24.46 -4.38
CA LYS A 236 -1.48 -24.32 -2.97
C LYS A 236 -0.45 -23.55 -2.14
N SER A 237 0.82 -23.93 -2.22
CA SER A 237 1.90 -23.28 -1.44
C SER A 237 2.04 -21.79 -1.77
N CYS A 238 1.85 -21.40 -3.03
CA CYS A 238 1.87 -20.01 -3.45
C CYS A 238 0.70 -19.24 -2.81
N HIS A 239 -0.52 -19.78 -2.90
CA HIS A 239 -1.73 -19.16 -2.37
C HIS A 239 -1.75 -19.10 -0.84
N GLU A 240 -1.21 -20.10 -0.13
CA GLU A 240 -1.04 -20.05 1.33
C GLU A 240 -0.13 -18.90 1.78
N ARG A 241 0.95 -18.66 1.05
CA ARG A 241 1.85 -17.53 1.32
C ARG A 241 1.16 -16.19 1.05
N PHE A 242 0.44 -16.08 -0.06
CA PHE A 242 -0.35 -14.90 -0.38
C PHE A 242 -1.39 -14.62 0.72
N LEU A 243 -2.16 -15.64 1.13
CA LEU A 243 -3.15 -15.53 2.19
C LEU A 243 -2.54 -15.00 3.49
N ASN A 244 -1.40 -15.53 3.91
CA ASN A 244 -0.71 -15.09 5.13
C ASN A 244 -0.33 -13.60 5.07
N ASP A 245 0.14 -13.11 3.94
CA ASP A 245 0.52 -11.69 3.79
C ASP A 245 -0.71 -10.77 3.63
N PHE A 246 -1.77 -11.28 2.99
CA PHE A 246 -3.06 -10.59 2.92
C PHE A 246 -3.70 -10.47 4.32
N GLU A 247 -3.68 -11.53 5.13
CA GLU A 247 -4.22 -11.53 6.50
C GLU A 247 -3.52 -10.50 7.39
N LYS A 248 -2.19 -10.39 7.29
CA LYS A 248 -1.41 -9.37 8.01
C LYS A 248 -1.80 -7.94 7.63
N SER A 249 -2.30 -7.74 6.41
CA SER A 249 -2.78 -6.42 5.94
C SER A 249 -4.14 -6.05 6.54
N GLY A 250 -4.90 -7.03 7.04
CA GLY A 250 -6.24 -6.86 7.62
C GLY A 250 -7.34 -6.62 6.59
N THR A 251 -8.57 -6.47 7.10
CA THR A 251 -9.78 -6.25 6.28
C THR A 251 -10.55 -4.99 6.67
N THR A 252 -9.95 -4.10 7.46
CA THR A 252 -10.56 -2.82 7.82
C THR A 252 -10.50 -1.84 6.65
N TYR A 253 -11.18 -0.70 6.76
CA TYR A 253 -11.23 0.26 5.65
C TYR A 253 -9.84 0.84 5.32
N ASP A 254 -9.02 1.04 6.35
CA ASP A 254 -7.64 1.54 6.29
C ASP A 254 -6.59 0.49 5.93
N SER A 255 -6.97 -0.78 5.76
CA SER A 255 -6.06 -1.85 5.34
C SER A 255 -5.37 -1.56 3.99
N GLN A 256 -4.05 -1.70 3.97
CA GLN A 256 -3.20 -1.54 2.78
C GLN A 256 -2.98 -2.88 2.07
N VAL A 257 -4.01 -3.33 1.35
CA VAL A 257 -4.00 -4.66 0.71
C VAL A 257 -3.27 -4.72 -0.64
N SER A 258 -2.82 -3.59 -1.20
CA SER A 258 -2.19 -3.57 -2.52
C SER A 258 -0.81 -4.22 -2.54
N VAL A 259 -0.06 -4.16 -1.44
CA VAL A 259 1.32 -4.65 -1.36
C VAL A 259 1.37 -6.17 -1.60
N PRO A 260 0.60 -7.02 -0.89
CA PRO A 260 0.53 -8.45 -1.20
C PRO A 260 0.23 -8.75 -2.66
N PHE A 261 -0.71 -8.04 -3.29
CA PHE A 261 -1.02 -8.28 -4.71
C PHE A 261 0.14 -7.93 -5.64
N ILE A 262 0.82 -6.81 -5.41
CA ILE A 262 1.94 -6.38 -6.25
C ILE A 262 3.11 -7.36 -6.10
N GLU A 263 3.41 -7.79 -4.87
CA GLU A 263 4.48 -8.73 -4.60
C GLU A 263 4.18 -10.13 -5.16
N PHE A 264 2.93 -10.60 -5.08
CA PHE A 264 2.53 -11.93 -5.56
C PHE A 264 2.17 -12.00 -7.05
N ALA A 265 1.90 -10.87 -7.72
CA ALA A 265 1.57 -10.82 -9.14
C ALA A 265 2.49 -11.68 -10.06
N PRO A 266 3.83 -11.63 -9.95
CA PRO A 266 4.69 -12.48 -10.77
C PRO A 266 4.60 -13.97 -10.41
N PHE A 267 4.23 -14.31 -9.17
CA PHE A 267 4.19 -15.69 -8.66
C PHE A 267 2.89 -16.41 -9.00
N PHE A 268 1.77 -15.70 -9.20
CA PHE A 268 0.50 -16.31 -9.64
C PHE A 268 0.61 -17.03 -11.00
N LYS A 269 1.69 -16.83 -11.75
CA LYS A 269 2.03 -17.61 -12.94
C LYS A 269 2.30 -19.09 -12.65
N VAL A 270 2.42 -19.50 -11.39
CA VAL A 270 2.56 -20.90 -10.98
C VAL A 270 1.42 -21.78 -11.53
N SER A 271 0.23 -21.22 -11.71
CA SER A 271 -0.93 -21.93 -12.26
C SER A 271 -0.90 -22.06 -13.78
N GLN A 272 0.05 -21.42 -14.48
CA GLN A 272 0.06 -21.35 -15.95
C GLN A 272 0.19 -22.73 -16.60
N GLN A 273 1.04 -23.60 -16.06
CA GLN A 273 1.23 -24.95 -16.60
C GLN A 273 -0.04 -25.80 -16.42
N TYR A 274 -0.63 -25.77 -15.22
CA TYR A 274 -1.89 -26.46 -14.95
C TYR A 274 -3.02 -26.00 -15.89
N ILE A 275 -3.13 -24.69 -16.13
CA ILE A 275 -4.12 -24.12 -17.06
C ILE A 275 -3.84 -24.59 -18.50
N ALA A 276 -2.57 -24.59 -18.93
CA ALA A 276 -2.20 -25.02 -20.28
C ALA A 276 -2.53 -26.50 -20.53
N ASN A 277 -2.41 -27.35 -19.51
CA ASN A 277 -2.65 -28.79 -19.59
C ASN A 277 -4.10 -29.18 -19.25
N TYR A 278 -4.99 -28.22 -18.98
CA TYR A 278 -6.35 -28.50 -18.48
C TYR A 278 -7.18 -29.38 -19.43
N THR A 279 -7.00 -29.21 -20.74
CA THR A 279 -7.66 -30.05 -21.76
C THR A 279 -7.21 -31.50 -21.66
N GLU A 280 -5.90 -31.75 -21.58
CA GLU A 280 -5.33 -33.09 -21.43
C GLU A 280 -5.78 -33.74 -20.12
N ILE A 281 -5.72 -33.00 -19.01
CA ILE A 281 -6.24 -33.45 -17.71
C ILE A 281 -7.71 -33.88 -17.82
N SER A 282 -8.54 -33.10 -18.51
CA SER A 282 -9.95 -33.42 -18.72
C SER A 282 -10.14 -34.69 -19.56
N GLU A 283 -9.32 -34.90 -20.58
CA GLU A 283 -9.35 -36.11 -21.41
C GLU A 283 -8.94 -37.35 -20.62
N ILE A 284 -7.90 -37.25 -19.79
CA ILE A 284 -7.47 -38.32 -18.88
C ILE A 284 -8.62 -38.67 -17.94
N LEU A 285 -9.21 -37.69 -17.25
CA LEU A 285 -10.32 -37.95 -16.32
C LEU A 285 -11.51 -38.64 -17.01
N ASN A 286 -11.89 -38.20 -18.21
CA ASN A 286 -12.95 -38.82 -19.02
C ASN A 286 -12.64 -40.25 -19.46
N LYS A 287 -11.36 -40.60 -19.67
CA LYS A 287 -10.91 -41.96 -19.95
C LYS A 287 -11.15 -42.88 -18.74
N TYR A 288 -10.86 -42.41 -17.53
CA TYR A 288 -11.05 -43.20 -16.30
C TYR A 288 -12.50 -43.26 -15.82
N ASP A 289 -13.32 -42.24 -16.08
CA ASP A 289 -14.75 -42.22 -15.74
C ASP A 289 -15.52 -43.36 -16.44
N LYS A 290 -15.06 -43.80 -17.62
CA LYS A 290 -15.64 -44.93 -18.36
C LYS A 290 -15.27 -46.30 -17.77
N ASN A 291 -14.35 -46.35 -16.80
CA ASN A 291 -13.87 -47.58 -16.19
C ASN A 291 -14.71 -47.94 -14.96
N LYS A 292 -15.46 -49.05 -15.02
CA LYS A 292 -16.36 -49.50 -13.94
C LYS A 292 -15.68 -49.68 -12.57
N LYS A 293 -14.36 -49.91 -12.53
CA LYS A 293 -13.57 -50.01 -11.27
C LYS A 293 -13.38 -48.66 -10.55
N PHE A 294 -13.63 -47.55 -11.25
CA PHE A 294 -13.47 -46.19 -10.74
C PHE A 294 -14.78 -45.59 -10.20
N ILE A 295 -15.93 -46.20 -10.54
CA ILE A 295 -17.29 -45.73 -10.20
C ILE A 295 -17.84 -46.38 -8.90
N GLN A 296 -17.20 -47.44 -8.40
CA GLN A 296 -17.57 -48.16 -7.16
C GLN A 296 -16.68 -47.75 -5.98
#